data_AF-A0A3N5TUU9-F1
#
_entry.id   AF-A0A3N5TUU9-F1
#
_cell.length_a   1.000
_cell.length_b   1.000
_cell.length_c   1.000
_cell.angle_alpha   90.00
_cell.angle_beta   90.00
_cell.angle_gamma   90.00
#
_symmetry.space_group_name_H-M   'P 1'
#
loop_
_entity.id
_entity.type
_entity.pdbx_description
1 polymer ?
#
loop_
_entity_poly.entity_id
_entity_poly.type
_entity_poly.pdbx_seq_one_letter_code
_entity_poly.pdbx_strand_id
1 'polypeptide(L)'
;NKNIFAEALGPDSTYTSEKIIRYIRGECLETGANCGDSCCGDPNPLFRDRRVAADGDLKVWKLGDIMNSSPKILSGSPLQDYHMDYADRSYYDFIADPKYRQRSAVAFAGANDGMLHAFRAGHIQDTGLAGKIKAMFRDAGDSLGEEIWAFIPYNAFPYLKYLARPDYCHIYYSDLTVRLADASIGGEPEATRTKGSWRTVLIGGMRFGGAGGPGGSPSTPPASSSEIGYSSYFALDVTDPERPLPLWEFSDPDLGYASGVPAIVRTGDREKNGKWFAVFGSGSKTLPKGGVDIKRNKPGYIYFLDLETGELVKKAKIGSGCIVGDILAVDENLDFVSEKIYFGTAHYGSSKWDGQLISMDAPHNIGLEGDAASYTVLFAGNYPFTASPEAAKDTKGSVWVYAGSGKYYSDLDEKDKSEQIFIGMKDFGIVAEKRDLSDVTGIHTEGEKSGTEKICSYDPDYKAFRLKEVVTSINLLSGKVSEPRIGWVLSMKNGERVLSRPLVIG
;
A
#
# COMPACT_ATOMS: atom_id res chain seq x y z
N ASN A 1 -3.52 25.85 16.43
CA ASN A 1 -4.03 24.66 15.71
C ASN A 1 -5.54 24.62 15.49
N LYS A 2 -6.43 24.93 16.47
CA LYS A 2 -7.90 24.86 16.22
C LYS A 2 -8.38 25.70 15.01
N ASN A 3 -7.84 26.92 14.82
CA ASN A 3 -8.22 27.77 13.68
C ASN A 3 -7.77 27.19 12.33
N ILE A 4 -6.57 26.62 12.26
CA ILE A 4 -6.02 26.00 11.03
C ILE A 4 -6.91 24.85 10.55
N PHE A 5 -7.33 23.96 11.46
CA PHE A 5 -8.24 22.87 11.11
C PHE A 5 -9.64 23.36 10.71
N ALA A 6 -10.15 24.39 11.40
CA ALA A 6 -11.45 24.97 11.07
C ALA A 6 -11.43 25.61 9.67
N GLU A 7 -10.35 26.33 9.32
CA GLU A 7 -10.15 26.92 8.00
C GLU A 7 -10.01 25.86 6.90
N ALA A 8 -9.26 24.78 7.16
CA ALA A 8 -9.07 23.65 6.25
C ALA A 8 -10.38 22.95 5.87
N LEU A 9 -11.34 22.84 6.79
CA LEU A 9 -12.67 22.26 6.51
C LEU A 9 -13.49 23.10 5.54
N GLY A 10 -13.05 24.33 5.23
CA GLY A 10 -13.72 25.26 4.33
C GLY A 10 -15.18 25.53 4.70
N PRO A 11 -15.49 25.89 5.96
CA PRO A 11 -16.85 26.07 6.42
C PRO A 11 -17.55 27.20 5.67
N ASP A 12 -18.87 27.12 5.60
CA ASP A 12 -19.73 28.16 5.04
C ASP A 12 -20.97 28.38 5.92
N SER A 13 -21.91 29.21 5.46
CA SER A 13 -23.15 29.51 6.18
C SER A 13 -23.99 28.27 6.48
N THR A 14 -23.83 27.19 5.69
CA THR A 14 -24.58 25.95 5.79
C THR A 14 -23.79 24.90 6.58
N TYR A 15 -22.54 24.67 6.20
CA TYR A 15 -21.66 23.64 6.73
C TYR A 15 -20.58 24.26 7.62
N THR A 16 -20.96 24.61 8.86
CA THR A 16 -19.97 25.01 9.88
C THR A 16 -19.01 23.86 10.20
N SER A 17 -17.78 24.14 10.63
CA SER A 17 -16.77 23.11 10.96
C SER A 17 -17.29 22.08 11.96
N GLU A 18 -18.04 22.51 12.98
CA GLU A 18 -18.67 21.62 13.96
C GLU A 18 -19.66 20.65 13.31
N LYS A 19 -20.58 21.14 12.47
CA LYS A 19 -21.55 20.30 11.76
C LYS A 19 -20.88 19.34 10.78
N ILE A 20 -19.81 19.75 10.10
CA ILE A 20 -19.05 18.85 9.22
C ILE A 20 -18.48 17.69 10.05
N ILE A 21 -17.78 17.99 11.13
CA ILE A 21 -17.19 16.96 12.00
C ILE A 21 -18.27 16.03 12.55
N ARG A 22 -19.39 16.56 13.05
CA ARG A 22 -20.51 15.76 13.57
C ARG A 22 -21.09 14.83 12.50
N TYR A 23 -21.29 15.32 11.28
CA TYR A 23 -21.75 14.51 10.15
C TYR A 23 -20.78 13.36 9.85
N ILE A 24 -19.49 13.66 9.69
CA ILE A 24 -18.43 12.67 9.41
C ILE A 24 -18.36 11.61 10.52
N ARG A 25 -18.50 12.01 11.80
CA ARG A 25 -18.49 11.08 12.95
C ARG A 25 -19.71 10.19 13.07
N GLY A 26 -20.68 10.28 12.17
CA GLY A 26 -21.85 9.40 12.24
C GLY A 26 -23.06 9.99 12.97
N GLU A 27 -23.07 11.27 13.32
CA GLU A 27 -24.26 11.89 13.93
C GLU A 27 -25.37 12.15 12.92
N CYS A 28 -26.61 11.86 13.32
CA CYS A 28 -27.81 12.04 12.50
C CYS A 28 -28.19 13.53 12.43
N LEU A 29 -27.76 14.23 11.38
CA LEU A 29 -28.08 15.64 11.15
C LEU A 29 -29.21 15.84 10.10
N GLU A 30 -29.73 14.75 9.56
CA GLU A 30 -30.69 14.69 8.45
C GLU A 30 -32.16 14.68 8.95
N THR A 31 -33.12 15.03 8.09
CA THR A 31 -34.54 15.13 8.49
C THR A 31 -35.28 13.80 8.70
N GLY A 32 -36.03 13.72 9.81
CA GLY A 32 -37.22 12.85 9.94
C GLY A 32 -36.98 11.46 10.53
N ALA A 33 -36.48 11.34 11.77
CA ALA A 33 -36.52 10.08 12.51
C ALA A 33 -36.73 10.26 14.03
N ASN A 34 -37.64 9.44 14.58
CA ASN A 34 -37.60 8.97 15.96
C ASN A 34 -36.68 7.75 15.96
N CYS A 35 -35.43 7.86 16.41
CA CYS A 35 -34.49 6.73 16.39
C CYS A 35 -33.82 6.55 17.76
N GLY A 36 -33.69 5.27 18.15
CA GLY A 36 -33.49 4.78 19.52
C GLY A 36 -32.13 5.04 20.17
N ASP A 37 -31.15 5.61 19.46
CA ASP A 37 -29.87 6.04 20.04
C ASP A 37 -29.77 7.57 20.02
N SER A 38 -30.50 8.19 20.96
CA SER A 38 -30.59 9.65 21.24
C SER A 38 -31.00 10.55 20.06
N CYS A 39 -32.16 11.21 20.22
CA CYS A 39 -32.80 12.07 19.22
C CYS A 39 -31.84 13.08 18.57
N CYS A 40 -31.96 13.21 17.24
CA CYS A 40 -31.34 14.26 16.46
C CYS A 40 -31.72 15.63 17.04
N GLY A 41 -30.74 16.48 17.33
CA GLY A 41 -30.98 17.92 17.37
C GLY A 41 -31.34 18.43 15.97
N ASP A 42 -32.26 19.40 15.88
CA ASP A 42 -32.77 20.09 14.68
C ASP A 42 -32.43 19.43 13.31
N PRO A 43 -33.20 18.40 12.90
CA PRO A 43 -33.09 17.77 11.59
C PRO A 43 -33.03 18.79 10.42
N ASN A 44 -32.01 18.70 9.56
CA ASN A 44 -31.73 19.70 8.53
C ASN A 44 -31.72 19.11 7.10
N PRO A 45 -32.60 19.56 6.17
CA PRO A 45 -32.68 19.03 4.80
C PRO A 45 -31.45 19.38 3.94
N LEU A 46 -30.53 20.19 4.47
CA LEU A 46 -29.28 20.55 3.82
C LEU A 46 -28.19 19.48 3.99
N PHE A 47 -28.44 18.38 4.71
CA PHE A 47 -27.51 17.25 4.84
C PHE A 47 -28.00 16.04 4.04
N ARG A 48 -27.06 15.36 3.37
CA ARG A 48 -27.28 14.12 2.63
C ARG A 48 -27.79 13.02 3.54
N ASP A 49 -28.89 12.39 3.13
CA ASP A 49 -29.41 11.18 3.78
C ASP A 49 -28.48 9.98 3.52
N ARG A 50 -28.06 9.34 4.60
CA ARG A 50 -27.22 8.14 4.61
C ARG A 50 -27.89 6.97 5.34
N ARG A 51 -29.21 7.03 5.50
CA ARG A 51 -29.99 5.93 6.09
C ARG A 51 -30.22 4.84 5.07
N VAL A 52 -30.15 3.60 5.55
CA VAL A 52 -30.47 2.39 4.80
C VAL A 52 -31.45 1.53 5.59
N ALA A 53 -32.36 0.84 4.90
CA ALA A 53 -33.27 -0.09 5.54
C ALA A 53 -32.49 -1.37 5.93
N ALA A 54 -32.47 -1.69 7.22
CA ALA A 54 -31.82 -2.88 7.76
C ALA A 54 -32.68 -3.44 8.91
N ASP A 55 -33.04 -4.72 8.82
CA ASP A 55 -33.89 -5.43 9.79
C ASP A 55 -35.28 -4.81 10.03
N GLY A 56 -35.82 -4.10 9.04
CA GLY A 56 -37.13 -3.44 9.14
C GLY A 56 -37.08 -2.00 9.66
N ASP A 57 -35.91 -1.52 10.09
CA ASP A 57 -35.68 -0.17 10.58
C ASP A 57 -34.76 0.63 9.65
N LEU A 58 -34.88 1.96 9.68
CA LEU A 58 -33.89 2.85 9.05
C LEU A 58 -32.69 3.01 9.98
N LYS A 59 -31.52 2.53 9.54
CA LYS A 59 -30.25 2.66 10.26
C LYS A 59 -29.32 3.59 9.49
N VAL A 60 -28.50 4.36 10.19
CA VAL A 60 -27.50 5.25 9.57
C VAL A 60 -26.29 4.44 9.13
N TRP A 61 -25.97 4.48 7.84
CA TRP A 61 -24.74 3.92 7.28
C TRP A 61 -23.59 4.91 7.47
N LYS A 62 -22.78 4.70 8.51
CA LYS A 62 -21.74 5.64 8.92
C LYS A 62 -20.44 5.52 8.12
N LEU A 63 -20.09 4.29 7.74
CA LEU A 63 -18.82 3.95 7.09
C LEU A 63 -18.85 4.27 5.59
N GLY A 64 -17.82 4.94 5.08
CA GLY A 64 -17.63 5.15 3.65
C GLY A 64 -17.42 3.84 2.88
N ASP A 65 -17.53 3.90 1.56
CA ASP A 65 -17.18 2.76 0.70
C ASP A 65 -15.67 2.48 0.76
N ILE A 66 -15.32 1.21 0.97
CA ILE A 66 -13.94 0.68 0.92
C ILE A 66 -13.79 0.00 -0.44
N MET A 67 -13.02 0.60 -1.34
CA MET A 67 -12.94 0.15 -2.74
C MET A 67 -11.62 -0.56 -3.05
N ASN A 68 -10.48 0.08 -2.78
CA ASN A 68 -9.14 -0.44 -3.08
C ASN A 68 -8.26 -0.63 -1.83
N SER A 69 -8.71 -0.14 -0.67
CA SER A 69 -8.01 -0.35 0.60
C SER A 69 -8.33 -1.74 1.17
N SER A 70 -7.63 -2.78 0.69
CA SER A 70 -7.67 -4.10 1.30
C SER A 70 -7.27 -4.02 2.77
N PRO A 71 -8.10 -4.48 3.73
CA PRO A 71 -7.80 -4.36 5.14
C PRO A 71 -6.46 -5.01 5.51
N LYS A 72 -5.65 -4.30 6.32
CA LYS A 72 -4.40 -4.84 6.88
C LYS A 72 -4.54 -5.07 8.36
N ILE A 73 -4.18 -6.27 8.79
CA ILE A 73 -4.27 -6.68 10.19
C ILE A 73 -2.90 -6.56 10.84
N LEU A 74 -2.81 -5.73 11.88
CA LEU A 74 -1.72 -5.72 12.83
C LEU A 74 -2.09 -6.63 14.01
N SER A 75 -1.13 -7.39 14.53
CA SER A 75 -1.35 -8.31 15.65
C SER A 75 -0.03 -8.56 16.41
N GLY A 76 -0.05 -9.41 17.43
CA GLY A 76 1.14 -9.81 18.20
C GLY A 76 2.16 -10.67 17.44
N SER A 77 1.99 -10.88 16.13
CA SER A 77 2.97 -11.56 15.26
C SER A 77 4.03 -10.57 14.74
N PRO A 78 5.31 -10.98 14.60
CA PRO A 78 6.34 -10.18 13.96
C PRO A 78 5.93 -9.75 12.54
N LEU A 79 6.17 -8.48 12.20
CA LEU A 79 5.92 -7.96 10.84
C LEU A 79 7.10 -8.23 9.90
N GLN A 80 8.31 -8.35 10.45
CA GLN A 80 9.57 -8.60 9.77
C GLN A 80 10.37 -9.69 10.50
N ASP A 81 11.39 -10.22 9.84
CA ASP A 81 12.23 -11.30 10.35
C ASP A 81 13.66 -10.85 10.66
N TYR A 82 13.87 -9.58 11.05
CA TYR A 82 15.21 -9.00 11.30
C TYR A 82 16.07 -9.77 12.32
N HIS A 83 15.43 -10.46 13.27
CA HIS A 83 16.11 -11.30 14.25
C HIS A 83 16.66 -12.61 13.64
N MET A 84 16.08 -13.07 12.53
CA MET A 84 16.53 -14.23 11.75
C MET A 84 17.49 -13.80 10.64
N ASP A 85 17.10 -12.81 9.84
CA ASP A 85 17.86 -12.37 8.67
C ASP A 85 19.16 -11.67 9.07
N TYR A 86 19.11 -10.86 10.13
CA TYR A 86 20.23 -10.00 10.56
C TYR A 86 20.79 -10.34 11.93
N ALA A 87 20.29 -11.39 12.59
CA ALA A 87 20.62 -11.70 13.99
C ALA A 87 20.40 -10.49 14.94
N ASP A 88 19.46 -9.59 14.63
CA ASP A 88 19.22 -8.39 15.43
C ASP A 88 18.56 -8.76 16.76
N ARG A 89 19.38 -8.73 17.82
CA ARG A 89 18.93 -9.03 19.18
C ARG A 89 17.95 -8.00 19.72
N SER A 90 18.10 -6.72 19.35
CA SER A 90 17.22 -5.66 19.80
C SER A 90 15.81 -5.80 19.23
N TYR A 91 15.69 -6.26 17.97
CA TYR A 91 14.40 -6.57 17.37
C TYR A 91 13.76 -7.81 18.00
N TYR A 92 14.55 -8.86 18.25
CA TYR A 92 14.08 -10.03 19.00
C TYR A 92 13.49 -9.62 20.36
N ASP A 93 14.21 -8.77 21.12
CA ASP A 93 13.74 -8.30 22.43
C ASP A 93 12.50 -7.40 22.32
N PHE A 94 12.32 -6.67 21.21
CA PHE A 94 11.12 -5.88 20.90
C PHE A 94 9.90 -6.79 20.63
N ILE A 95 10.02 -7.76 19.72
CA ILE A 95 8.91 -8.68 19.38
C ILE A 95 8.62 -9.70 20.49
N ALA A 96 9.58 -9.98 21.38
CA ALA A 96 9.39 -10.82 22.54
C ALA A 96 8.75 -10.08 23.72
N ASP A 97 8.72 -8.74 23.71
CA ASP A 97 8.13 -7.93 24.77
C ASP A 97 6.63 -8.27 24.90
N PRO A 98 6.11 -8.46 26.13
CA PRO A 98 4.68 -8.70 26.34
C PRO A 98 3.79 -7.62 25.69
N LYS A 99 4.25 -6.36 25.64
CA LYS A 99 3.52 -5.28 24.96
C LYS A 99 3.34 -5.54 23.47
N TYR A 100 4.35 -6.11 22.81
CA TYR A 100 4.24 -6.47 21.39
C TYR A 100 3.36 -7.72 21.20
N ARG A 101 3.64 -8.79 21.94
CA ARG A 101 2.95 -10.09 21.76
C ARG A 101 1.48 -10.06 22.13
N GLN A 102 1.10 -9.22 23.09
CA GLN A 102 -0.26 -9.16 23.63
C GLN A 102 -1.05 -7.94 23.13
N ARG A 103 -0.49 -7.13 22.22
CA ARG A 103 -1.20 -5.98 21.65
C ARG A 103 -2.50 -6.42 20.96
N SER A 104 -3.50 -5.55 21.01
CA SER A 104 -4.76 -5.73 20.30
C SER A 104 -4.50 -5.97 18.82
N ALA A 105 -5.17 -6.98 18.25
CA ALA A 105 -5.20 -7.13 16.81
C ALA A 105 -6.16 -6.09 16.24
N VAL A 106 -5.68 -5.30 15.27
CA VAL A 106 -6.42 -4.19 14.69
C VAL A 106 -6.36 -4.28 13.17
N ALA A 107 -7.53 -4.18 12.53
CA ALA A 107 -7.67 -4.11 11.10
C ALA A 107 -7.76 -2.63 10.66
N PHE A 108 -6.90 -2.24 9.74
CA PHE A 108 -6.84 -0.88 9.18
C PHE A 108 -7.40 -0.86 7.76
N ALA A 109 -8.31 0.05 7.48
CA ALA A 109 -8.86 0.27 6.14
C ALA A 109 -9.18 1.75 5.88
N GLY A 110 -8.68 2.28 4.77
CA GLY A 110 -9.10 3.58 4.23
C GLY A 110 -10.48 3.47 3.59
N ALA A 111 -11.30 4.51 3.77
CA ALA A 111 -12.62 4.62 3.17
C ALA A 111 -12.85 5.98 2.49
N ASN A 112 -13.76 6.00 1.52
CA ASN A 112 -14.15 7.19 0.77
C ASN A 112 -15.13 8.13 1.52
N ASP A 113 -15.09 8.09 2.86
CA ASP A 113 -15.66 9.12 3.75
C ASP A 113 -14.58 10.09 4.28
N GLY A 114 -13.32 9.90 3.92
CA GLY A 114 -12.20 10.73 4.36
C GLY A 114 -11.23 10.04 5.30
N MET A 115 -11.58 8.87 5.83
CA MET A 115 -10.93 8.31 7.00
C MET A 115 -10.10 7.07 6.70
N LEU A 116 -9.04 6.88 7.48
CA LEU A 116 -8.49 5.58 7.81
C LEU A 116 -9.16 5.10 9.09
N HIS A 117 -9.85 3.97 9.02
CA HIS A 117 -10.52 3.35 10.17
C HIS A 117 -9.66 2.25 10.78
N ALA A 118 -9.73 2.13 12.10
CA ALA A 118 -9.13 1.05 12.87
C ALA A 118 -10.24 0.25 13.57
N PHE A 119 -10.37 -1.01 13.21
CA PHE A 119 -11.36 -1.92 13.78
C PHE A 119 -10.66 -2.96 14.65
N ARG A 120 -11.18 -3.20 15.86
CA ARG A 120 -10.64 -4.24 16.72
C ARG A 120 -10.96 -5.62 16.15
N ALA A 121 -9.91 -6.37 15.84
CA ALA A 121 -9.98 -7.76 15.36
C ALA A 121 -9.81 -8.79 16.50
N GLY A 122 -9.70 -8.32 17.76
CA GLY A 122 -9.59 -9.13 18.97
C GLY A 122 -8.15 -9.32 19.43
N HIS A 123 -7.88 -10.38 20.18
CA HIS A 123 -6.52 -10.78 20.57
C HIS A 123 -6.22 -12.19 20.08
N ILE A 124 -5.00 -12.40 19.58
CA ILE A 124 -4.51 -13.75 19.33
C ILE A 124 -4.16 -14.36 20.68
N GLN A 125 -4.97 -15.31 21.14
CA GLN A 125 -4.66 -16.09 22.33
C GLN A 125 -3.96 -17.39 21.91
N ASP A 126 -2.71 -17.57 22.34
CA ASP A 126 -2.09 -18.88 22.37
C ASP A 126 -2.83 -19.70 23.44
N THR A 127 -3.50 -20.75 22.99
CA THR A 127 -4.37 -21.56 23.86
C THR A 127 -3.60 -22.69 24.54
N GLY A 128 -2.28 -22.78 24.34
CA GLY A 128 -1.45 -23.86 24.88
C GLY A 128 -1.90 -25.25 24.41
N LEU A 129 -2.70 -25.31 23.34
CA LEU A 129 -3.31 -26.55 22.86
C LEU A 129 -2.24 -27.39 22.17
N ALA A 130 -1.95 -28.56 22.74
CA ALA A 130 -1.21 -29.62 22.07
C ALA A 130 -2.03 -30.11 20.85
N GLY A 131 -1.71 -29.62 19.65
CA GLY A 131 -2.40 -29.97 18.41
C GLY A 131 -2.06 -29.05 17.23
N LYS A 132 -2.60 -29.37 16.03
CA LYS A 132 -2.36 -28.61 14.78
C LYS A 132 -3.05 -27.24 14.71
N ILE A 133 -3.82 -26.84 15.74
CA ILE A 133 -4.43 -25.50 15.85
C ILE A 133 -3.56 -24.68 16.81
N LYS A 134 -2.82 -23.71 16.26
CA LYS A 134 -1.83 -22.91 17.02
C LYS A 134 -2.38 -21.60 17.60
N ALA A 135 -3.60 -21.20 17.23
CA ALA A 135 -4.25 -19.99 17.71
C ALA A 135 -5.78 -20.07 17.53
N MET A 136 -6.55 -19.41 18.40
CA MET A 136 -7.98 -19.14 18.20
C MET A 136 -8.25 -17.65 18.39
N PHE A 137 -9.03 -17.05 17.49
CA PHE A 137 -9.69 -15.77 17.75
C PHE A 137 -10.90 -16.07 18.64
N ARG A 138 -10.88 -15.59 19.88
CA ARG A 138 -12.04 -15.64 20.77
C ARG A 138 -12.55 -14.24 21.00
N ASP A 139 -13.86 -14.08 20.91
CA ASP A 139 -14.55 -12.96 21.51
C ASP A 139 -14.50 -13.15 23.04
N ALA A 140 -13.51 -12.55 23.69
CA ALA A 140 -13.35 -12.60 25.14
C ALA A 140 -14.10 -11.44 25.83
N GLY A 141 -15.12 -10.86 25.18
CA GLY A 141 -15.75 -9.61 25.61
C GLY A 141 -15.05 -8.37 25.05
N ASP A 142 -14.30 -8.52 23.96
CA ASP A 142 -13.37 -7.53 23.41
C ASP A 142 -14.02 -6.59 22.38
N SER A 143 -15.35 -6.40 22.38
CA SER A 143 -16.06 -5.57 21.39
C SER A 143 -15.56 -5.82 19.95
N LEU A 144 -15.53 -7.07 19.50
CA LEU A 144 -15.01 -7.41 18.17
C LEU A 144 -15.74 -6.63 17.07
N GLY A 145 -14.96 -6.10 16.12
CA GLY A 145 -15.48 -5.26 15.04
C GLY A 145 -15.79 -3.82 15.45
N GLU A 146 -15.59 -3.44 16.72
CA GLU A 146 -15.67 -2.05 17.15
C GLU A 146 -14.62 -1.20 16.45
N GLU A 147 -15.05 -0.06 15.92
CA GLU A 147 -14.15 0.98 15.43
C GLU A 147 -13.55 1.72 16.64
N ILE A 148 -12.26 1.52 16.89
CA ILE A 148 -11.57 2.06 18.07
C ILE A 148 -11.09 3.50 17.85
N TRP A 149 -10.74 3.85 16.61
CA TRP A 149 -10.41 5.21 16.19
C TRP A 149 -10.47 5.34 14.67
N ALA A 150 -10.53 6.59 14.21
CA ALA A 150 -10.36 6.97 12.82
C ALA A 150 -9.35 8.12 12.69
N PHE A 151 -8.58 8.12 11.61
CA PHE A 151 -7.65 9.19 11.25
C PHE A 151 -8.10 9.83 9.94
N ILE A 152 -8.16 11.16 9.91
CA ILE A 152 -8.47 11.93 8.70
C ILE A 152 -7.18 12.63 8.25
N PRO A 153 -6.65 12.34 7.05
CA PRO A 153 -5.55 13.12 6.49
C PRO A 153 -5.95 14.58 6.36
N TYR A 154 -5.07 15.51 6.71
CA TYR A 154 -5.32 16.95 6.66
C TYR A 154 -5.70 17.40 5.25
N ASN A 155 -5.11 16.82 4.20
CA ASN A 155 -5.50 17.13 2.82
C ASN A 155 -6.90 16.63 2.43
N ALA A 156 -7.55 15.78 3.21
CA ALA A 156 -8.95 15.39 3.00
C ALA A 156 -9.94 16.46 3.52
N PHE A 157 -9.53 17.33 4.44
CA PHE A 157 -10.42 18.24 5.18
C PHE A 157 -11.28 19.12 4.28
N PRO A 158 -10.73 19.76 3.22
CA PRO A 158 -11.54 20.65 2.39
C PRO A 158 -12.65 19.94 1.62
N TYR A 159 -12.54 18.61 1.49
CA TYR A 159 -13.49 17.79 0.75
C TYR A 159 -14.64 17.26 1.60
N LEU A 160 -14.45 17.09 2.93
CA LEU A 160 -15.41 16.43 3.81
C LEU A 160 -16.81 17.06 3.79
N LYS A 161 -16.90 18.38 3.60
CA LYS A 161 -18.20 19.06 3.48
C LYS A 161 -19.01 18.60 2.27
N TYR A 162 -18.36 18.15 1.19
CA TYR A 162 -19.06 17.66 0.01
C TYR A 162 -19.76 16.33 0.30
N LEU A 163 -19.21 15.49 1.17
CA LEU A 163 -19.86 14.25 1.61
C LEU A 163 -21.25 14.52 2.23
N ALA A 164 -21.39 15.66 2.91
CA ALA A 164 -22.63 16.10 3.54
C ALA A 164 -23.66 16.71 2.56
N ARG A 165 -23.32 16.96 1.29
CA ARG A 165 -24.25 17.62 0.36
C ARG A 165 -25.31 16.64 -0.18
N PRO A 166 -26.61 16.98 -0.17
CA PRO A 166 -27.67 16.09 -0.66
C PRO A 166 -27.48 15.61 -2.10
N ASP A 167 -26.82 16.42 -2.93
CA ASP A 167 -26.47 16.12 -4.33
C ASP A 167 -25.05 15.55 -4.49
N TYR A 168 -24.49 14.93 -3.43
CA TYR A 168 -23.14 14.39 -3.43
C TYR A 168 -22.86 13.54 -4.67
N CYS A 169 -21.92 14.03 -5.48
CA CYS A 169 -21.29 13.25 -6.53
C CYS A 169 -20.05 12.58 -5.93
N HIS A 170 -19.92 11.27 -6.10
CA HIS A 170 -18.82 10.49 -5.53
C HIS A 170 -17.44 11.05 -5.93
N ILE A 171 -16.62 11.30 -4.91
CA ILE A 171 -15.21 11.62 -5.00
C ILE A 171 -14.42 10.65 -4.13
N TYR A 172 -13.18 10.41 -4.52
CA TYR A 172 -12.27 9.57 -3.74
C TYR A 172 -11.70 10.34 -2.55
N TYR A 173 -11.37 9.63 -1.46
CA TYR A 173 -10.68 10.19 -0.30
C TYR A 173 -9.46 9.37 0.10
N SER A 174 -9.59 8.45 1.06
CA SER A 174 -8.51 7.58 1.53
C SER A 174 -8.80 6.18 1.04
N ASP A 175 -7.92 5.62 0.19
CA ASP A 175 -8.23 4.35 -0.49
C ASP A 175 -6.99 3.49 -0.74
N LEU A 176 -5.79 3.92 -0.29
CA LEU A 176 -4.58 3.11 -0.42
C LEU A 176 -4.58 2.06 0.67
N THR A 177 -4.34 0.82 0.28
CA THR A 177 -4.03 -0.24 1.24
C THR A 177 -2.80 0.16 2.05
N VAL A 178 -2.93 0.23 3.37
CA VAL A 178 -1.83 0.67 4.24
C VAL A 178 -0.63 -0.27 4.17
N ARG A 179 0.56 0.27 4.42
CA ARG A 179 1.80 -0.47 4.63
C ARG A 179 2.13 -0.45 6.12
N LEU A 180 2.39 -1.61 6.70
CA LEU A 180 2.88 -1.75 8.07
C LEU A 180 4.36 -2.15 8.04
N ALA A 181 5.18 -1.52 8.86
CA ALA A 181 6.60 -1.86 9.00
C ALA A 181 7.10 -1.56 10.42
N ASP A 182 7.88 -2.48 10.98
CA ASP A 182 8.68 -2.17 12.16
C ASP A 182 9.97 -1.47 11.73
N ALA A 183 10.31 -0.37 12.39
CA ALA A 183 11.50 0.42 12.10
C ALA A 183 12.14 0.94 13.39
N SER A 184 13.47 1.01 13.41
CA SER A 184 14.21 1.52 14.57
C SER A 184 14.41 3.03 14.48
N ILE A 185 13.32 3.78 14.68
CA ILE A 185 13.25 5.24 14.54
C ILE A 185 13.05 5.98 15.86
N GLY A 186 12.89 5.28 16.98
CA GLY A 186 12.64 5.87 18.31
C GLY A 186 13.88 6.41 19.02
N GLY A 187 14.95 6.73 18.29
CA GLY A 187 16.21 7.26 18.82
C GLY A 187 17.18 7.63 17.70
N GLU A 188 18.23 8.39 18.03
CA GLU A 188 19.18 8.94 17.06
C GLU A 188 19.79 7.88 16.12
N PRO A 189 19.97 8.16 14.81
CA PRO A 189 20.47 7.18 13.83
C PRO A 189 21.78 6.47 14.22
N GLU A 190 22.72 7.19 14.85
CA GLU A 190 24.04 6.69 15.23
C GLU A 190 24.09 6.05 16.64
N ALA A 191 22.96 6.10 17.37
CA ALA A 191 22.87 5.47 18.68
C ALA A 191 22.78 3.95 18.53
N THR A 192 23.34 3.24 19.51
CA THR A 192 23.22 1.78 19.58
C THR A 192 21.75 1.40 19.68
N ARG A 193 21.34 0.46 18.83
CA ARG A 193 19.96 0.02 18.76
C ARG A 193 19.54 -0.72 20.03
N THR A 194 18.32 -0.48 20.49
CA THR A 194 17.75 -1.17 21.65
C THR A 194 16.30 -1.54 21.40
N LYS A 195 15.70 -2.38 22.24
CA LYS A 195 14.26 -2.66 22.11
C LYS A 195 13.38 -1.39 22.15
N GLY A 196 13.86 -0.33 22.79
CA GLY A 196 13.15 0.94 22.95
C GLY A 196 13.24 1.87 21.73
N SER A 197 14.10 1.59 20.75
CA SER A 197 14.17 2.37 19.51
C SER A 197 13.20 1.86 18.44
N TRP A 198 12.63 0.67 18.59
CA TRP A 198 11.69 0.11 17.64
C TRP A 198 10.30 0.74 17.74
N ARG A 199 9.69 1.01 16.58
CA ARG A 199 8.31 1.44 16.40
C ARG A 199 7.65 0.61 15.31
N THR A 200 6.35 0.40 15.41
CA THR A 200 5.52 -0.08 14.30
C THR A 200 4.90 1.12 13.61
N VAL A 201 5.26 1.36 12.34
CA VAL A 201 4.75 2.47 11.53
C VAL A 201 3.71 1.97 10.54
N LEU A 202 2.60 2.69 10.47
CA LEU A 202 1.57 2.56 9.44
C LEU A 202 1.75 3.69 8.44
N ILE A 203 1.83 3.38 7.15
CA ILE A 203 1.86 4.35 6.05
C ILE A 203 0.63 4.15 5.19
N GLY A 204 -0.17 5.21 5.02
CA GLY A 204 -1.34 5.23 4.16
C GLY A 204 -1.21 6.26 3.04
N GLY A 205 -2.21 6.31 2.18
CA GLY A 205 -2.26 7.26 1.08
C GLY A 205 -3.67 7.45 0.53
N MET A 206 -3.89 8.59 -0.10
CA MET A 206 -5.21 8.97 -0.61
C MET A 206 -5.57 8.32 -1.96
N ARG A 207 -4.63 7.64 -2.64
CA ARG A 207 -4.79 7.22 -4.05
C ARG A 207 -5.37 8.34 -4.89
N PHE A 208 -6.57 8.16 -5.44
CA PHE A 208 -7.24 9.13 -6.30
C PHE A 208 -8.00 10.21 -5.54
N GLY A 209 -7.96 10.20 -4.21
CA GLY A 209 -8.51 11.26 -3.38
C GLY A 209 -7.62 12.49 -3.33
N GLY A 210 -8.27 13.64 -3.12
CA GLY A 210 -7.66 14.96 -3.26
C GLY A 210 -7.38 15.33 -4.72
N ALA A 211 -6.82 16.52 -4.93
CA ALA A 211 -6.37 16.98 -6.24
C ALA A 211 -5.02 16.33 -6.62
N GLY A 212 -4.85 15.92 -7.88
CA GLY A 212 -3.60 15.38 -8.44
C GLY A 212 -2.49 16.43 -8.66
N GLY A 213 -2.35 17.38 -7.75
CA GLY A 213 -1.45 18.54 -7.80
C GLY A 213 -2.14 19.84 -8.21
N PRO A 214 -1.38 20.96 -8.33
CA PRO A 214 -1.94 22.27 -8.69
C PRO A 214 -2.70 22.24 -10.03
N GLY A 215 -3.97 22.69 -10.00
CA GLY A 215 -4.85 22.65 -11.16
C GLY A 215 -5.38 21.24 -11.53
N GLY A 216 -5.18 20.25 -10.66
CA GLY A 216 -5.71 18.90 -10.80
C GLY A 216 -7.22 18.80 -10.53
N SER A 217 -7.75 17.58 -10.66
CA SER A 217 -9.17 17.24 -10.45
C SER A 217 -9.35 16.35 -9.21
N PRO A 218 -10.38 16.53 -8.38
CA PRO A 218 -11.16 17.77 -8.25
C PRO A 218 -10.23 18.96 -7.98
N SER A 219 -10.67 20.18 -8.31
CA SER A 219 -9.92 21.37 -7.92
C SER A 219 -9.77 21.43 -6.40
N THR A 220 -8.64 21.96 -5.91
CA THR A 220 -8.42 22.15 -4.47
C THR A 220 -9.44 23.15 -3.90
N PRO A 221 -10.26 22.78 -2.90
CA PRO A 221 -11.13 23.70 -2.20
C PRO A 221 -10.37 24.33 -1.01
N PRO A 222 -10.56 25.63 -0.72
CA PRO A 222 -10.96 26.67 -1.65
C PRO A 222 -9.87 26.86 -2.73
N ALA A 223 -10.28 27.24 -3.95
CA ALA A 223 -9.37 27.41 -5.09
C ALA A 223 -8.24 28.45 -4.84
N SER A 224 -8.33 29.22 -3.77
CA SER A 224 -7.38 30.25 -3.33
C SER A 224 -6.29 29.76 -2.38
N SER A 225 -6.38 28.54 -1.81
CA SER A 225 -5.33 27.98 -0.95
C SER A 225 -4.49 26.98 -1.74
N SER A 226 -3.27 27.36 -2.09
CA SER A 226 -2.34 26.55 -2.90
C SER A 226 -1.62 25.44 -2.11
N GLU A 227 -2.00 25.17 -0.86
CA GLU A 227 -1.21 24.35 0.07
C GLU A 227 -1.99 23.23 0.77
N ILE A 228 -3.28 23.06 0.46
CA ILE A 228 -4.12 22.01 1.05
C ILE A 228 -5.07 21.42 -0.01
N GLY A 229 -5.40 20.14 0.17
CA GLY A 229 -6.32 19.43 -0.71
C GLY A 229 -5.63 18.58 -1.76
N TYR A 230 -4.31 18.41 -1.70
CA TYR A 230 -3.63 17.54 -2.64
C TYR A 230 -3.69 16.09 -2.18
N SER A 231 -3.68 15.16 -3.14
CA SER A 231 -3.45 13.76 -2.80
C SER A 231 -2.14 13.62 -2.02
N SER A 232 -2.17 12.89 -0.90
CA SER A 232 -1.05 12.81 0.03
C SER A 232 -0.81 11.38 0.52
N TYR A 233 0.41 11.17 0.99
CA TYR A 233 0.79 10.05 1.85
C TYR A 233 0.81 10.51 3.30
N PHE A 234 0.55 9.62 4.24
CA PHE A 234 0.63 9.93 5.67
C PHE A 234 1.18 8.74 6.45
N ALA A 235 1.76 9.00 7.61
CA ALA A 235 2.26 7.97 8.52
C ALA A 235 1.82 8.18 9.96
N LEU A 236 1.57 7.06 10.65
CA LEU A 236 1.22 6.98 12.06
C LEU A 236 2.14 5.98 12.75
N ASP A 237 2.59 6.29 13.95
CA ASP A 237 3.14 5.29 14.87
C ASP A 237 1.98 4.55 15.52
N VAL A 238 1.88 3.25 15.22
CA VAL A 238 0.88 2.31 15.71
C VAL A 238 1.52 1.21 16.58
N THR A 239 2.67 1.51 17.21
CA THR A 239 3.32 0.60 18.17
C THR A 239 2.34 0.19 19.27
N ASP A 240 1.56 1.16 19.76
CA ASP A 240 0.31 0.93 20.51
C ASP A 240 -0.87 1.14 19.55
N PRO A 241 -1.48 0.07 19.02
CA PRO A 241 -2.48 0.18 17.97
C PRO A 241 -3.82 0.75 18.45
N GLU A 242 -4.06 0.85 19.76
CA GLU A 242 -5.25 1.53 20.29
C GLU A 242 -5.03 3.03 20.53
N ARG A 243 -3.78 3.49 20.51
CA ARG A 243 -3.39 4.88 20.78
C ARG A 243 -2.36 5.38 19.75
N PRO A 244 -2.77 5.53 18.48
CA PRO A 244 -1.86 5.92 17.41
C PRO A 244 -1.33 7.35 17.61
N LEU A 245 -0.11 7.60 17.17
CA LEU A 245 0.48 8.94 17.12
C LEU A 245 0.72 9.34 15.66
N PRO A 246 0.17 10.47 15.18
CA PRO A 246 0.50 10.99 13.86
C PRO A 246 1.99 11.35 13.78
N LEU A 247 2.65 10.91 12.70
CA LEU A 247 4.04 11.26 12.42
C LEU A 247 4.07 12.43 11.43
N TRP A 248 3.57 12.20 10.22
CA TRP A 248 3.65 13.17 9.14
C TRP A 248 2.57 12.94 8.08
N GLU A 249 2.38 13.97 7.27
CA GLU A 249 1.64 13.91 6.01
C GLU A 249 2.44 14.65 4.94
N PHE A 250 2.52 14.06 3.75
CA PHE A 250 3.35 14.56 2.66
C PHE A 250 2.57 14.70 1.36
N SER A 251 2.73 15.87 0.75
CA SER A 251 2.41 16.13 -0.65
C SER A 251 3.47 17.06 -1.24
N ASP A 252 3.59 17.06 -2.56
CA ASP A 252 4.55 17.88 -3.31
C ASP A 252 3.90 18.35 -4.62
N PRO A 253 4.21 19.55 -5.14
CA PRO A 253 3.64 20.02 -6.40
C PRO A 253 3.84 19.08 -7.60
N ASP A 254 4.90 18.25 -7.63
CA ASP A 254 5.14 17.22 -8.64
C ASP A 254 4.56 15.85 -8.27
N LEU A 255 4.13 15.64 -7.03
CA LEU A 255 3.32 14.49 -6.65
C LEU A 255 1.95 14.61 -7.32
N GLY A 256 1.51 13.50 -7.92
CA GLY A 256 0.15 13.34 -8.40
C GLY A 256 -0.68 12.63 -7.35
N TYR A 257 -1.52 11.70 -7.79
CA TYR A 257 -2.26 10.78 -6.93
C TYR A 257 -1.31 9.82 -6.20
N ALA A 258 -1.48 9.69 -4.89
CA ALA A 258 -0.72 8.81 -4.00
C ALA A 258 -1.11 7.32 -4.20
N SER A 259 -0.94 6.81 -5.43
CA SER A 259 -1.50 5.54 -5.88
C SER A 259 -0.59 4.33 -5.66
N GLY A 260 0.71 4.56 -5.47
CA GLY A 260 1.71 3.52 -5.29
C GLY A 260 1.91 3.14 -3.82
N VAL A 261 2.18 1.86 -3.55
CA VAL A 261 2.48 1.37 -2.20
C VAL A 261 3.93 1.74 -1.84
N PRO A 262 4.16 2.42 -0.69
CA PRO A 262 5.51 2.79 -0.26
C PRO A 262 6.39 1.58 0.07
N ALA A 263 7.63 1.60 -0.40
CA ALA A 263 8.70 0.72 0.06
C ALA A 263 9.37 1.30 1.30
N ILE A 264 10.01 0.43 2.09
CA ILE A 264 10.84 0.82 3.24
C ILE A 264 12.29 0.56 2.88
N VAL A 265 13.12 1.59 2.96
CA VAL A 265 14.57 1.52 2.75
C VAL A 265 15.27 1.81 4.06
N ARG A 266 16.28 1.01 4.41
CA ARG A 266 17.13 1.25 5.59
C ARG A 266 18.57 1.49 5.15
N THR A 267 19.26 2.43 5.81
CA THR A 267 20.71 2.62 5.65
C THR A 267 21.39 2.94 6.99
N GLY A 268 22.72 3.03 6.97
CA GLY A 268 23.56 3.22 8.15
C GLY A 268 24.01 1.92 8.80
N ASP A 269 24.91 2.04 9.77
CA ASP A 269 25.57 0.92 10.44
C ASP A 269 24.54 -0.11 10.96
N ARG A 270 24.82 -1.39 10.68
CA ARG A 270 24.00 -2.55 11.06
C ARG A 270 23.69 -2.59 12.56
N GLU A 271 24.62 -2.19 13.41
CA GLU A 271 24.50 -2.25 14.87
C GLU A 271 23.84 -0.98 15.47
N LYS A 272 23.54 0.01 14.63
CA LYS A 272 22.93 1.28 15.02
C LYS A 272 21.47 1.36 14.61
N ASN A 273 20.74 2.36 15.08
CA ASN A 273 19.37 2.60 14.62
C ASN A 273 19.30 2.71 13.09
N GLY A 274 20.27 3.42 12.51
CA GLY A 274 20.32 3.73 11.09
C GLY A 274 19.27 4.77 10.71
N LYS A 275 19.16 5.04 9.42
CA LYS A 275 18.10 5.89 8.85
C LYS A 275 17.13 5.03 8.07
N TRP A 276 15.85 5.36 8.19
CA TRP A 276 14.75 4.62 7.58
C TRP A 276 13.97 5.57 6.68
N PHE A 277 13.55 5.09 5.51
CA PHE A 277 12.88 5.92 4.53
C PHE A 277 11.62 5.26 3.99
N ALA A 278 10.57 6.07 3.84
CA ALA A 278 9.43 5.74 2.99
C ALA A 278 9.75 6.15 1.55
N VAL A 279 9.67 5.21 0.62
CA VAL A 279 10.04 5.43 -0.79
C VAL A 279 8.87 5.12 -1.70
N PHE A 280 8.48 6.08 -2.54
CA PHE A 280 7.35 5.93 -3.45
C PHE A 280 7.46 6.76 -4.73
N GLY A 281 6.71 6.34 -5.74
CA GLY A 281 6.61 7.00 -7.03
C GLY A 281 5.69 8.21 -7.04
N SER A 282 5.87 9.11 -8.01
CA SER A 282 5.09 10.35 -8.14
C SER A 282 3.62 10.17 -8.56
N GLY A 283 3.20 8.94 -8.91
CA GLY A 283 1.86 8.66 -9.42
C GLY A 283 1.49 9.41 -10.70
N SER A 284 0.21 9.35 -11.07
CA SER A 284 -0.36 10.13 -12.18
C SER A 284 -0.91 11.47 -11.70
N LYS A 285 -0.93 12.50 -12.55
CA LYS A 285 -1.66 13.76 -12.28
C LYS A 285 -3.05 13.81 -12.93
N THR A 286 -3.45 12.72 -13.58
CA THR A 286 -4.70 12.63 -14.32
C THR A 286 -5.63 11.68 -13.59
N LEU A 287 -6.81 12.18 -13.20
CA LEU A 287 -7.84 11.36 -12.56
C LEU A 287 -8.44 10.42 -13.61
N PRO A 288 -8.38 9.09 -13.45
CA PRO A 288 -8.90 8.16 -14.43
C PRO A 288 -10.42 8.02 -14.32
N LYS A 289 -11.17 8.96 -14.94
CA LYS A 289 -12.65 8.98 -14.90
C LYS A 289 -13.22 9.35 -16.26
N GLY A 290 -14.26 8.63 -16.69
CA GLY A 290 -15.07 8.98 -17.87
C GLY A 290 -14.31 8.84 -19.19
N GLY A 291 -13.64 7.71 -19.43
CA GLY A 291 -12.84 7.46 -20.63
C GLY A 291 -11.49 8.17 -20.66
N VAL A 292 -11.02 8.64 -19.50
CA VAL A 292 -9.70 9.26 -19.33
C VAL A 292 -8.78 8.26 -18.63
N ASP A 293 -7.58 8.08 -19.19
CA ASP A 293 -6.55 7.21 -18.63
C ASP A 293 -5.54 7.99 -17.77
N ILE A 294 -4.68 7.28 -17.05
CA ILE A 294 -3.70 7.83 -16.09
C ILE A 294 -2.49 8.52 -16.73
N LYS A 295 -2.56 8.98 -17.98
CA LYS A 295 -1.40 9.57 -18.69
C LYS A 295 -0.75 10.69 -17.88
N ARG A 296 0.57 10.76 -17.89
CA ARG A 296 1.35 11.81 -17.24
C ARG A 296 2.11 12.61 -18.30
N ASN A 297 1.92 13.93 -18.32
CA ASN A 297 2.61 14.84 -19.25
C ASN A 297 3.79 15.60 -18.60
N LYS A 298 4.12 15.23 -17.36
CA LYS A 298 5.20 15.81 -16.56
C LYS A 298 6.20 14.70 -16.20
N PRO A 299 7.44 15.03 -15.81
CA PRO A 299 8.39 14.00 -15.40
C PRO A 299 7.86 13.15 -14.24
N GLY A 300 8.21 11.87 -14.24
CA GLY A 300 8.01 10.98 -13.09
C GLY A 300 9.14 11.14 -12.08
N TYR A 301 8.81 10.99 -10.80
CA TYR A 301 9.78 11.09 -9.71
C TYR A 301 9.66 9.92 -8.74
N ILE A 302 10.75 9.65 -8.03
CA ILE A 302 10.77 8.87 -6.79
C ILE A 302 11.09 9.82 -5.64
N TYR A 303 10.36 9.67 -4.54
CA TYR A 303 10.56 10.40 -3.30
C TYR A 303 11.15 9.46 -2.25
N PHE A 304 12.15 9.95 -1.52
CA PHE A 304 12.66 9.34 -0.31
C PHE A 304 12.36 10.29 0.83
N LEU A 305 11.50 9.87 1.75
CA LEU A 305 11.20 10.62 2.95
C LEU A 305 11.76 9.91 4.16
N ASP A 306 12.32 10.67 5.08
CA ASP A 306 12.65 10.16 6.39
C ASP A 306 11.38 9.59 7.05
N LEU A 307 11.46 8.34 7.52
CA LEU A 307 10.28 7.61 7.98
C LEU A 307 9.74 8.17 9.30
N GLU A 308 10.59 8.74 10.15
CA GLU A 308 10.18 9.33 11.44
C GLU A 308 9.52 10.70 11.24
N THR A 309 10.19 11.56 10.47
CA THR A 309 9.88 12.99 10.40
C THR A 309 9.05 13.39 9.18
N GLY A 310 9.06 12.56 8.12
CA GLY A 310 8.46 12.89 6.84
C GLY A 310 9.22 13.96 6.07
N GLU A 311 10.46 14.27 6.45
CA GLU A 311 11.31 15.19 5.70
C GLU A 311 11.65 14.60 4.33
N LEU A 312 11.50 15.40 3.26
CA LEU A 312 11.92 15.00 1.92
C LEU A 312 13.45 15.03 1.84
N VAL A 313 14.07 13.85 1.84
CA VAL A 313 15.54 13.71 1.79
C VAL A 313 16.05 13.66 0.35
N LYS A 314 15.30 13.02 -0.56
CA LYS A 314 15.67 12.94 -1.98
C LYS A 314 14.46 12.89 -2.89
N LYS A 315 14.52 13.66 -3.99
CA LYS A 315 13.57 13.64 -5.10
C LYS A 315 14.31 13.31 -6.39
N ALA A 316 14.16 12.09 -6.88
CA ALA A 316 14.86 11.55 -8.03
C ALA A 316 13.98 11.59 -9.28
N LYS A 317 14.42 12.27 -10.35
CA LYS A 317 13.72 12.27 -11.65
C LYS A 317 14.00 10.97 -12.42
N ILE A 318 12.96 10.29 -12.87
CA ILE A 318 13.06 8.98 -13.56
C ILE A 318 12.91 9.10 -15.08
N GLY A 319 12.19 10.09 -15.58
CA GLY A 319 11.94 10.19 -17.01
C GLY A 319 10.82 11.18 -17.32
N SER A 320 10.61 11.48 -18.60
CA SER A 320 9.52 12.33 -19.05
C SER A 320 8.23 11.54 -19.18
N GLY A 321 7.15 12.00 -18.54
CA GLY A 321 5.81 11.45 -18.77
C GLY A 321 5.56 10.05 -18.23
N CYS A 322 6.44 9.54 -17.38
CA CYS A 322 6.31 8.21 -16.78
C CYS A 322 5.62 8.26 -15.41
N ILE A 323 4.74 7.29 -15.19
CA ILE A 323 4.18 6.95 -13.90
C ILE A 323 5.12 5.90 -13.31
N VAL A 324 5.59 6.14 -12.09
CA VAL A 324 6.39 5.17 -11.35
C VAL A 324 5.42 4.28 -10.57
N GLY A 325 5.51 2.98 -10.78
CA GLY A 325 4.70 1.97 -10.09
C GLY A 325 5.15 1.71 -8.65
N ASP A 326 4.66 0.62 -8.07
CA ASP A 326 5.10 0.20 -6.74
C ASP A 326 6.58 -0.20 -6.75
N ILE A 327 7.23 -0.01 -5.60
CA ILE A 327 8.68 -0.15 -5.45
C ILE A 327 8.99 -1.36 -4.57
N LEU A 328 9.99 -2.14 -4.98
CA LEU A 328 10.64 -3.15 -4.17
C LEU A 328 11.97 -2.59 -3.66
N ALA A 329 12.23 -2.67 -2.35
CA ALA A 329 13.56 -2.45 -1.78
C ALA A 329 14.21 -3.80 -1.48
N VAL A 330 15.49 -3.92 -1.80
CA VAL A 330 16.27 -5.16 -1.66
C VAL A 330 17.54 -4.86 -0.87
N ASP A 331 17.74 -5.67 0.17
CA ASP A 331 19.02 -5.90 0.83
C ASP A 331 19.61 -7.18 0.23
N GLU A 332 20.60 -7.05 -0.63
CA GLU A 332 21.10 -8.14 -1.47
C GLU A 332 22.06 -9.07 -0.74
N ASN A 333 22.78 -8.55 0.25
CA ASN A 333 23.86 -9.23 0.96
C ASN A 333 23.50 -9.57 2.41
N LEU A 334 22.29 -9.21 2.84
CA LEU A 334 21.73 -9.37 4.18
C LEU A 334 22.59 -8.67 5.26
N ASP A 335 23.10 -7.47 4.95
CA ASP A 335 23.89 -6.67 5.87
C ASP A 335 23.08 -5.61 6.65
N PHE A 336 21.76 -5.58 6.43
CA PHE A 336 20.78 -4.66 7.00
C PHE A 336 20.72 -3.28 6.33
N VAL A 337 21.44 -3.10 5.23
CA VAL A 337 21.32 -1.93 4.38
C VAL A 337 20.57 -2.34 3.12
N SER A 338 19.72 -1.46 2.59
CA SER A 338 19.14 -1.69 1.28
C SER A 338 20.12 -1.18 0.23
N GLU A 339 20.53 -2.04 -0.71
CA GLU A 339 21.45 -1.66 -1.80
C GLU A 339 20.69 -1.16 -3.02
N LYS A 340 19.50 -1.74 -3.29
CA LYS A 340 18.77 -1.48 -4.52
C LYS A 340 17.28 -1.30 -4.28
N ILE A 341 16.69 -0.52 -5.17
CA ILE A 341 15.26 -0.52 -5.40
C ILE A 341 14.96 -0.92 -6.85
N TYR A 342 13.91 -1.74 -7.02
CA TYR A 342 13.39 -2.14 -8.32
C TYR A 342 11.96 -1.65 -8.47
N PHE A 343 11.61 -1.14 -9.65
CA PHE A 343 10.26 -0.65 -9.91
C PHE A 343 9.92 -0.63 -11.39
N GLY A 344 8.62 -0.76 -11.66
CA GLY A 344 8.07 -0.58 -12.99
C GLY A 344 7.74 0.88 -13.31
N THR A 345 7.68 1.20 -14.60
CA THR A 345 7.07 2.44 -15.08
C THR A 345 6.00 2.17 -16.12
N ALA A 346 5.06 3.09 -16.21
CA ALA A 346 4.08 3.16 -17.29
C ALA A 346 4.10 4.56 -17.91
N HIS A 347 4.23 4.65 -19.23
CA HIS A 347 4.12 5.90 -19.96
C HIS A 347 3.31 5.68 -21.24
N TYR A 348 2.56 6.69 -21.65
CA TYR A 348 1.79 6.60 -22.87
C TYR A 348 2.63 7.12 -24.03
N GLY A 349 3.03 6.21 -24.91
CA GLY A 349 3.73 6.55 -26.15
C GLY A 349 2.80 7.19 -27.18
N SER A 350 3.10 7.00 -28.47
CA SER A 350 2.30 7.58 -29.56
C SER A 350 0.91 6.96 -29.70
N SER A 351 0.77 5.67 -29.39
CA SER A 351 -0.48 4.92 -29.60
C SER A 351 -0.73 3.80 -28.59
N LYS A 352 0.26 3.49 -27.74
CA LYS A 352 0.24 2.34 -26.82
C LYS A 352 0.85 2.72 -25.48
N TRP A 353 0.55 1.91 -24.48
CA TRP A 353 1.20 1.98 -23.19
C TRP A 353 2.54 1.25 -23.27
N ASP A 354 3.57 1.99 -22.93
CA ASP A 354 4.95 1.53 -22.88
C ASP A 354 5.41 1.56 -21.42
N GLY A 355 6.52 0.89 -21.14
CA GLY A 355 7.03 0.81 -19.79
C GLY A 355 8.45 0.30 -19.72
N GLN A 356 9.03 0.50 -18.55
CA GLN A 356 10.38 0.09 -18.23
C GLN A 356 10.40 -0.61 -16.87
N LEU A 357 11.23 -1.63 -16.74
CA LEU A 357 11.66 -2.16 -15.44
C LEU A 357 12.99 -1.50 -15.11
N ILE A 358 13.09 -0.88 -13.95
CA ILE A 358 14.23 -0.06 -13.55
C ILE A 358 14.84 -0.61 -12.26
N SER A 359 16.17 -0.60 -12.22
CA SER A 359 17.01 -0.79 -11.05
C SER A 359 17.64 0.55 -10.67
N MET A 360 17.58 0.92 -9.40
CA MET A 360 18.23 2.12 -8.87
C MET A 360 18.93 1.76 -7.58
N ASP A 361 20.15 2.25 -7.39
CA ASP A 361 20.84 2.07 -6.11
C ASP A 361 20.07 2.82 -5.01
N ALA A 362 19.76 2.13 -3.92
CA ALA A 362 19.37 2.75 -2.67
C ALA A 362 20.66 3.31 -2.05
N PRO A 363 20.88 4.64 -2.08
CA PRO A 363 22.19 5.18 -1.72
C PRO A 363 22.56 4.81 -0.27
N HIS A 364 23.74 4.24 -0.03
CA HIS A 364 24.27 4.02 1.33
C HIS A 364 24.34 5.32 2.18
N ASN A 365 24.33 6.48 1.52
CA ASN A 365 24.20 7.80 2.14
C ASN A 365 23.08 8.57 1.43
N ILE A 366 21.83 8.27 1.75
CA ILE A 366 20.67 9.06 1.28
C ILE A 366 20.82 10.46 1.88
N GLY A 367 21.44 11.38 1.12
CA GLY A 367 21.73 12.75 1.56
C GLY A 367 22.94 13.45 0.93
N LEU A 368 23.77 12.79 0.10
CA LEU A 368 24.94 13.44 -0.50
C LEU A 368 24.87 13.49 -2.04
N GLU A 369 24.42 14.65 -2.52
CA GLU A 369 24.69 15.30 -3.81
C GLU A 369 24.36 14.59 -5.14
N GLY A 370 23.44 15.19 -5.91
CA GLY A 370 23.21 14.95 -7.34
C GLY A 370 21.73 14.92 -7.74
N ASP A 371 21.29 15.87 -8.57
CA ASP A 371 19.93 15.94 -9.16
C ASP A 371 19.63 14.79 -10.14
N ALA A 372 20.67 14.14 -10.67
CA ALA A 372 20.54 13.00 -11.55
C ALA A 372 20.59 11.71 -10.73
N ALA A 373 19.44 11.05 -10.58
CA ALA A 373 19.46 9.68 -10.11
C ALA A 373 20.11 8.79 -11.17
N SER A 374 21.21 8.12 -10.82
CA SER A 374 21.73 7.02 -11.63
C SER A 374 20.78 5.84 -11.45
N TYR A 375 20.08 5.48 -12.52
CA TYR A 375 19.27 4.28 -12.57
C TYR A 375 19.57 3.53 -13.87
N THR A 376 19.38 2.22 -13.82
CA THR A 376 19.57 1.33 -14.96
C THR A 376 18.23 0.81 -15.41
N VAL A 377 17.93 0.95 -16.70
CA VAL A 377 16.78 0.28 -17.30
C VAL A 377 17.16 -1.18 -17.53
N LEU A 378 16.44 -2.11 -16.90
CA LEU A 378 16.62 -3.54 -17.09
C LEU A 378 15.81 -4.02 -18.29
N PHE A 379 14.56 -3.56 -18.40
CA PHE A 379 13.67 -3.92 -19.50
C PHE A 379 13.02 -2.68 -20.08
N ALA A 380 12.84 -2.64 -21.40
CA ALA A 380 12.03 -1.65 -22.09
C ALA A 380 11.13 -2.33 -23.14
N GLY A 381 9.87 -1.89 -23.20
CA GLY A 381 8.96 -2.38 -24.23
C GLY A 381 7.58 -1.76 -24.15
N ASN A 382 6.71 -2.16 -25.07
CA ASN A 382 5.34 -1.66 -25.20
C ASN A 382 4.40 -2.33 -24.19
N TYR A 383 4.80 -2.31 -22.92
CA TYR A 383 4.17 -3.00 -21.81
C TYR A 383 4.29 -2.12 -20.55
N PRO A 384 3.18 -1.63 -19.96
CA PRO A 384 3.24 -0.84 -18.73
C PRO A 384 3.53 -1.74 -17.52
N PHE A 385 4.39 -1.31 -16.60
CA PHE A 385 4.63 -2.01 -15.33
C PHE A 385 4.19 -1.13 -14.17
N THR A 386 3.12 -1.53 -13.46
CA THR A 386 2.56 -0.76 -12.34
C THR A 386 2.61 -1.46 -11.00
N ALA A 387 2.57 -2.80 -10.99
CA ALA A 387 2.78 -3.62 -9.80
C ALA A 387 4.25 -3.66 -9.39
N SER A 388 4.50 -3.88 -8.10
CA SER A 388 5.88 -4.05 -7.59
C SER A 388 6.50 -5.28 -8.23
N PRO A 389 7.77 -5.21 -8.66
CA PRO A 389 8.52 -6.42 -8.97
C PRO A 389 8.80 -7.21 -7.67
N GLU A 390 9.34 -8.42 -7.85
CA GLU A 390 9.94 -9.22 -6.78
C GLU A 390 11.36 -9.62 -7.19
N ALA A 391 12.25 -9.84 -6.23
CA ALA A 391 13.64 -10.21 -6.52
C ALA A 391 14.10 -11.40 -5.69
N ALA A 392 14.95 -12.25 -6.28
CA ALA A 392 15.58 -13.37 -5.58
C ALA A 392 16.99 -13.62 -6.11
N LYS A 393 17.87 -14.15 -5.27
CA LYS A 393 19.23 -14.52 -5.64
C LYS A 393 19.31 -15.99 -6.01
N ASP A 394 19.91 -16.32 -7.14
CA ASP A 394 20.14 -17.71 -7.53
C ASP A 394 21.38 -18.31 -6.84
N THR A 395 21.58 -19.62 -7.02
CA THR A 395 22.72 -20.36 -6.43
C THR A 395 24.09 -19.91 -6.94
N LYS A 396 24.15 -19.11 -8.00
CA LYS A 396 25.38 -18.51 -8.55
C LYS A 396 25.58 -17.08 -8.06
N GLY A 397 24.68 -16.56 -7.23
CA GLY A 397 24.72 -15.20 -6.70
C GLY A 397 24.11 -14.14 -7.63
N SER A 398 23.48 -14.52 -8.74
CA SER A 398 22.83 -13.55 -9.64
C SER A 398 21.48 -13.13 -9.08
N VAL A 399 21.20 -11.83 -9.08
CA VAL A 399 19.88 -11.31 -8.72
C VAL A 399 18.94 -11.45 -9.92
N TRP A 400 17.84 -12.17 -9.71
CA TRP A 400 16.72 -12.26 -10.62
C TRP A 400 15.63 -11.29 -10.20
N VAL A 401 15.11 -10.54 -11.17
CA VAL A 401 13.97 -9.63 -11.01
C VAL A 401 12.80 -10.18 -11.80
N TYR A 402 11.68 -10.38 -11.10
CA TYR A 402 10.44 -10.91 -11.63
C TYR A 402 9.41 -9.79 -11.67
N ALA A 403 8.84 -9.53 -12.84
CA ALA A 403 7.90 -8.44 -13.04
C ALA A 403 6.82 -8.83 -14.04
N GLY A 404 5.59 -8.44 -13.76
CA GLY A 404 4.47 -8.59 -14.69
C GLY A 404 3.98 -7.24 -15.18
N SER A 405 3.69 -7.15 -16.47
CA SER A 405 3.10 -5.96 -17.06
C SER A 405 1.60 -5.96 -16.89
N GLY A 406 1.05 -4.76 -16.81
CA GLY A 406 -0.35 -4.52 -16.53
C GLY A 406 -0.60 -3.17 -15.88
N LYS A 407 -1.81 -2.67 -16.10
CA LYS A 407 -2.43 -1.60 -15.32
C LYS A 407 -3.94 -1.80 -15.26
N TYR A 408 -4.56 -1.29 -14.22
CA TYR A 408 -6.01 -1.34 -14.03
C TYR A 408 -6.46 -0.17 -13.14
N TYR A 409 -6.47 1.02 -13.75
CA TYR A 409 -6.77 2.27 -13.03
C TYR A 409 -7.95 3.03 -13.64
N SER A 410 -8.30 2.75 -14.89
CA SER A 410 -9.34 3.47 -15.64
C SER A 410 -10.38 2.51 -16.21
N ASP A 411 -11.56 3.04 -16.54
CA ASP A 411 -12.63 2.32 -17.24
C ASP A 411 -12.22 1.82 -18.65
N LEU A 412 -11.16 2.41 -19.23
CA LEU A 412 -10.56 1.92 -20.47
C LEU A 412 -9.83 0.58 -20.28
N ASP A 413 -9.30 0.31 -19.08
CA ASP A 413 -8.55 -0.91 -18.78
C ASP A 413 -9.43 -2.17 -18.80
N GLU A 414 -10.70 -2.02 -18.43
CA GLU A 414 -11.70 -3.09 -18.41
C GLU A 414 -11.94 -3.70 -19.80
N LYS A 415 -11.75 -2.90 -20.85
CA LYS A 415 -11.97 -3.28 -22.25
C LYS A 415 -10.68 -3.60 -22.99
N ASP A 416 -9.53 -3.28 -22.41
CA ASP A 416 -8.24 -3.55 -23.03
C ASP A 416 -7.95 -5.05 -23.05
N LYS A 417 -7.66 -5.56 -24.25
CA LYS A 417 -7.29 -6.96 -24.50
C LYS A 417 -5.88 -7.10 -25.06
N SER A 418 -5.09 -6.03 -24.98
CA SER A 418 -3.67 -6.03 -25.36
C SER A 418 -2.93 -7.19 -24.68
N GLU A 419 -1.99 -7.78 -25.41
CA GLU A 419 -1.08 -8.76 -24.83
C GLU A 419 -0.22 -8.09 -23.75
N GLN A 420 -0.04 -8.78 -22.62
CA GLN A 420 0.85 -8.40 -21.54
C GLN A 420 1.93 -9.48 -21.37
N ILE A 421 2.94 -9.23 -20.53
CA ILE A 421 4.05 -10.15 -20.30
C ILE A 421 4.34 -10.34 -18.82
N PHE A 422 4.77 -11.53 -18.47
CA PHE A 422 5.42 -11.84 -17.21
C PHE A 422 6.86 -12.23 -17.50
N ILE A 423 7.82 -11.55 -16.87
CA ILE A 423 9.25 -11.74 -17.12
C ILE A 423 9.97 -12.12 -15.83
N GLY A 424 11.00 -12.94 -15.97
CA GLY A 424 12.04 -13.15 -14.98
C GLY A 424 13.39 -12.92 -15.64
N MET A 425 14.17 -11.97 -15.15
CA MET A 425 15.44 -11.60 -15.77
C MET A 425 16.53 -11.31 -14.76
N LYS A 426 17.78 -11.55 -15.12
CA LYS A 426 18.93 -11.23 -14.28
C LYS A 426 19.28 -9.75 -14.37
N ASP A 427 19.58 -9.13 -13.23
CA ASP A 427 20.13 -7.78 -13.17
C ASP A 427 21.62 -7.81 -13.54
N PHE A 428 21.92 -7.63 -14.82
CA PHE A 428 23.29 -7.44 -15.32
C PHE A 428 23.65 -5.97 -15.58
N GLY A 429 22.79 -5.04 -15.18
CA GLY A 429 22.95 -3.63 -15.53
C GLY A 429 22.87 -3.34 -17.05
N ILE A 430 22.20 -4.19 -17.83
CA ILE A 430 21.97 -3.98 -19.27
C ILE A 430 20.48 -3.93 -19.57
N VAL A 431 20.12 -3.14 -20.59
CA VAL A 431 18.75 -3.06 -21.10
C VAL A 431 18.47 -4.28 -21.98
N ALA A 432 17.35 -4.96 -21.73
CA ALA A 432 16.79 -6.02 -22.55
C ALA A 432 15.42 -5.62 -23.11
N GLU A 433 15.08 -6.15 -24.28
CA GLU A 433 13.74 -6.11 -24.86
C GLU A 433 13.14 -7.53 -24.88
N LYS A 434 11.85 -7.65 -25.21
CA LYS A 434 11.17 -8.97 -25.31
C LYS A 434 11.94 -9.98 -26.18
N ARG A 435 12.56 -9.50 -27.28
CA ARG A 435 13.31 -10.35 -28.23
C ARG A 435 14.62 -10.92 -27.67
N ASP A 436 15.13 -10.35 -26.59
CA ASP A 436 16.38 -10.79 -25.95
C ASP A 436 16.12 -11.86 -24.87
N LEU A 437 14.85 -12.08 -24.50
CA LEU A 437 14.41 -13.05 -23.50
C LEU A 437 14.00 -14.37 -24.16
N SER A 438 14.24 -15.48 -23.46
CA SER A 438 13.75 -16.79 -23.89
C SER A 438 12.23 -16.88 -23.70
N ASP A 439 11.48 -17.04 -24.79
CA ASP A 439 10.03 -17.19 -24.74
C ASP A 439 9.65 -18.57 -24.19
N VAL A 440 8.98 -18.58 -23.04
CA VAL A 440 8.52 -19.79 -22.34
C VAL A 440 7.00 -19.94 -22.36
N THR A 441 6.27 -19.10 -23.11
CA THR A 441 4.80 -19.06 -23.13
C THR A 441 4.14 -20.41 -23.43
N GLY A 442 4.74 -21.21 -24.29
CA GLY A 442 4.24 -22.54 -24.69
C GLY A 442 4.97 -23.72 -24.07
N ILE A 443 5.86 -23.48 -23.09
CA ILE A 443 6.64 -24.55 -22.45
C ILE A 443 5.87 -25.05 -21.24
N HIS A 444 5.44 -26.31 -21.30
CA HIS A 444 4.78 -26.99 -20.20
C HIS A 444 5.77 -27.91 -19.48
N THR A 445 5.80 -27.85 -18.14
CA THR A 445 6.54 -28.80 -17.32
C THR A 445 5.60 -29.87 -16.78
N GLU A 446 5.96 -31.12 -16.99
CA GLU A 446 5.26 -32.27 -16.43
C GLU A 446 6.06 -32.87 -15.28
N GLY A 447 5.35 -33.32 -14.24
CA GLY A 447 5.92 -34.02 -13.09
C GLY A 447 4.94 -35.02 -12.51
N GLU A 448 5.46 -36.14 -12.02
CA GLU A 448 4.71 -37.16 -11.30
C GLU A 448 4.70 -36.81 -9.81
N LYS A 449 3.55 -36.94 -9.13
CA LYS A 449 3.46 -36.81 -7.67
C LYS A 449 4.43 -37.82 -7.02
N SER A 450 5.39 -37.33 -6.23
CA SER A 450 6.32 -38.19 -5.48
C SER A 450 6.08 -38.17 -3.98
N GLY A 451 5.32 -37.20 -3.48
CA GLY A 451 5.00 -37.05 -2.07
C GLY A 451 3.71 -36.27 -1.86
N THR A 452 2.96 -36.69 -0.84
CA THR A 452 1.78 -35.97 -0.37
C THR A 452 1.75 -35.90 1.14
N GLU A 453 1.12 -34.85 1.67
CA GLU A 453 0.80 -34.73 3.09
C GLU A 453 -0.67 -34.40 3.30
N LYS A 454 -1.20 -34.81 4.46
CA LYS A 454 -2.54 -34.42 4.89
C LYS A 454 -2.48 -33.15 5.74
N ILE A 455 -2.95 -32.05 5.17
CA ILE A 455 -3.12 -30.78 5.90
C ILE A 455 -4.59 -30.60 6.28
N CYS A 456 -4.86 -29.99 7.43
CA CYS A 456 -6.22 -29.60 7.78
C CYS A 456 -6.54 -28.28 7.07
N SER A 457 -7.54 -28.28 6.20
CA SER A 457 -7.95 -27.09 5.45
C SER A 457 -9.47 -27.03 5.34
N TYR A 458 -10.03 -25.83 5.18
CA TYR A 458 -11.47 -25.67 4.96
C TYR A 458 -11.87 -26.29 3.62
N ASP A 459 -12.88 -27.16 3.66
CA ASP A 459 -13.45 -27.82 2.49
C ASP A 459 -14.80 -27.19 2.14
N PRO A 460 -14.91 -26.39 1.06
CA PRO A 460 -16.14 -25.67 0.75
C PRO A 460 -17.30 -26.60 0.44
N ASP A 461 -17.04 -27.78 -0.14
CA ASP A 461 -18.08 -28.77 -0.47
C ASP A 461 -18.75 -29.32 0.80
N TYR A 462 -17.99 -29.42 1.89
CA TYR A 462 -18.46 -29.94 3.19
C TYR A 462 -18.71 -28.86 4.23
N LYS A 463 -18.39 -27.60 3.92
CA LYS A 463 -18.45 -26.45 4.83
C LYS A 463 -17.75 -26.70 6.18
N ALA A 464 -16.66 -27.45 6.16
CA ALA A 464 -15.96 -27.90 7.37
C ALA A 464 -14.45 -28.01 7.15
N PHE A 465 -13.66 -27.87 8.21
CA PHE A 465 -12.23 -28.17 8.19
C PHE A 465 -12.02 -29.69 8.13
N ARG A 466 -11.30 -30.17 7.11
CA ARG A 466 -11.01 -31.59 6.91
C ARG A 466 -9.55 -31.78 6.48
N LEU A 467 -9.04 -32.99 6.67
CA LEU A 467 -7.73 -33.37 6.15
C LEU A 467 -7.80 -33.49 4.62
N LYS A 468 -7.14 -32.57 3.91
CA LYS A 468 -6.93 -32.64 2.46
C LYS A 468 -5.50 -33.08 2.17
N GLU A 469 -5.39 -33.94 1.16
CA GLU A 469 -4.09 -34.40 0.68
C GLU A 469 -3.52 -33.38 -0.31
N VAL A 470 -2.40 -32.77 0.05
CA VAL A 470 -1.68 -31.80 -0.78
C VAL A 470 -0.38 -32.41 -1.30
N VAL A 471 0.04 -31.96 -2.49
CA VAL A 471 1.32 -32.36 -3.08
C VAL A 471 2.43 -31.69 -2.30
N THR A 472 3.40 -32.47 -1.82
CA THR A 472 4.59 -31.93 -1.14
C THR A 472 5.86 -32.12 -1.96
N SER A 473 5.88 -33.06 -2.90
CA SER A 473 6.98 -33.22 -3.84
C SER A 473 6.52 -33.79 -5.17
N ILE A 474 7.24 -33.45 -6.23
CA ILE A 474 7.06 -33.96 -7.59
C ILE A 474 8.39 -34.49 -8.13
N ASN A 475 8.34 -35.58 -8.90
CA ASN A 475 9.42 -36.02 -9.76
C ASN A 475 9.19 -35.39 -11.14
N LEU A 476 10.06 -34.47 -11.56
CA LEU A 476 9.94 -33.85 -12.87
C LEU A 476 10.12 -34.91 -13.97
N LEU A 477 9.12 -35.06 -14.84
CA LEU A 477 9.16 -35.95 -16.01
C LEU A 477 9.66 -35.20 -17.25
N SER A 478 9.34 -33.91 -17.33
CA SER A 478 9.89 -33.01 -18.33
C SER A 478 11.39 -32.81 -18.14
N GLY A 479 12.12 -32.65 -19.26
CA GLY A 479 13.53 -32.29 -19.20
C GLY A 479 13.72 -30.96 -18.47
N LYS A 480 14.83 -30.82 -17.73
CA LYS A 480 15.17 -29.53 -17.09
C LYS A 480 15.26 -28.45 -18.16
N VAL A 481 14.49 -27.38 -18.01
CA VAL A 481 14.62 -26.19 -18.87
C VAL A 481 15.97 -25.56 -18.59
N SER A 482 16.76 -25.31 -19.64
CA SER A 482 18.05 -24.64 -19.50
C SER A 482 17.85 -23.23 -18.97
N GLU A 483 18.62 -22.86 -17.95
CA GLU A 483 18.61 -21.51 -17.40
C GLU A 483 19.00 -20.50 -18.51
N PRO A 484 18.12 -19.53 -18.84
CA PRO A 484 18.42 -18.57 -19.88
C PRO A 484 19.56 -17.65 -19.46
N ARG A 485 20.31 -17.16 -20.46
CA ARG A 485 21.43 -16.24 -20.22
C ARG A 485 20.95 -14.95 -19.58
N ILE A 486 20.00 -14.26 -20.21
CA ILE A 486 19.47 -12.95 -19.80
C ILE A 486 18.23 -13.12 -18.91
N GLY A 487 17.25 -13.87 -19.40
CA GLY A 487 15.97 -14.07 -18.72
C GLY A 487 14.97 -14.76 -19.62
N TRP A 488 13.74 -14.87 -19.15
CA TRP A 488 12.63 -15.49 -19.84
C TRP A 488 11.39 -14.58 -19.84
N VAL A 489 10.48 -14.84 -20.78
CA VAL A 489 9.21 -14.14 -20.93
C VAL A 489 8.05 -15.11 -21.16
N LEU A 490 6.94 -14.86 -20.48
CA LEU A 490 5.65 -15.50 -20.69
C LEU A 490 4.66 -14.44 -21.20
N SER A 491 4.02 -14.68 -22.35
CA SER A 491 3.02 -13.77 -22.92
C SER A 491 1.62 -14.11 -22.40
N MET A 492 0.96 -13.13 -21.79
CA MET A 492 -0.40 -13.20 -21.29
C MET A 492 -1.36 -12.59 -22.32
N LYS A 493 -2.36 -13.35 -22.77
CA LYS A 493 -3.28 -12.96 -23.86
C LYS A 493 -4.65 -12.59 -23.31
N ASN A 494 -5.50 -12.03 -24.17
CA ASN A 494 -6.91 -11.72 -23.87
C ASN A 494 -7.12 -10.74 -22.69
N GLY A 495 -6.16 -9.83 -22.46
CA GLY A 495 -6.24 -8.81 -21.41
C GLY A 495 -5.84 -9.30 -20.02
N GLU A 496 -5.37 -10.54 -19.88
CA GLU A 496 -4.70 -11.02 -18.65
C GLU A 496 -3.47 -10.15 -18.36
N ARG A 497 -3.29 -9.77 -17.09
CA ARG A 497 -2.30 -8.79 -16.67
C ARG A 497 -1.95 -8.97 -15.20
N VAL A 498 -0.77 -8.49 -14.80
CA VAL A 498 -0.32 -8.53 -13.40
C VAL A 498 -0.56 -7.19 -12.73
N LEU A 499 -1.30 -7.18 -11.63
CA LEU A 499 -1.69 -5.98 -10.87
C LEU A 499 -1.19 -5.98 -9.43
N SER A 500 -0.53 -7.06 -9.02
CA SER A 500 0.01 -7.26 -7.68
C SER A 500 1.41 -7.83 -7.78
N ARG A 501 2.18 -7.64 -6.70
CA ARG A 501 3.55 -8.15 -6.61
C ARG A 501 3.57 -9.67 -6.80
N PRO A 502 4.40 -10.22 -7.71
CA PRO A 502 4.60 -11.65 -7.83
C PRO A 502 5.14 -12.24 -6.53
N LEU A 503 4.85 -13.51 -6.26
CA LEU A 503 5.47 -14.24 -5.17
C LEU A 503 6.55 -15.16 -5.74
N VAL A 504 7.78 -15.01 -5.25
CA VAL A 504 8.89 -15.91 -5.55
C VAL A 504 9.11 -16.79 -4.33
N ILE A 505 9.08 -18.12 -4.53
CA ILE A 505 9.33 -19.13 -3.50
C ILE A 505 10.52 -19.95 -3.98
N GLY A 506 11.62 -19.92 -3.25
CA GLY A 506 12.86 -20.61 -3.65
C GLY A 506 13.91 -20.56 -2.58
#